data_AF-G3IMP0-F1
#
_entry.id   AF-G3IMP0-F1
#
_cell.length_a   1.000
_cell.length_b   1.000
_cell.length_c   1.000
_cell.angle_alpha   90.00
_cell.angle_beta   90.00
_cell.angle_gamma   90.00
#
_symmetry.space_group_name_H-M   'P 1'
#
loop_
_entity.id
_entity.type
_entity.pdbx_description
1 polymer ?
#
loop_
_entity_poly.entity_id
_entity_poly.type
_entity_poly.pdbx_seq_one_letter_code
_entity_poly.pdbx_strand_id
1 'polypeptide(L)'
;MILCSSSSSASEGSSGSTFSSHQVRNAGPRKQRKERTVYTKEQKLLLQEHFKQCMYPSFDRHKELAVIVGVKEKEIKIWLKNNRARYRLNEPPNVQDDSQRN
;
A
#
# COMPACT_ATOMS: atom_id res chain seq x y z
N MET A 1 -27.93 8.67 -5.72
CA MET A 1 -26.89 8.14 -6.63
C MET A 1 -26.01 9.32 -7.03
N ILE A 2 -24.84 9.50 -6.43
CA ILE A 2 -23.94 10.60 -6.79
C ILE A 2 -22.91 10.05 -7.78
N LEU A 3 -23.18 10.35 -9.06
CA LEU A 3 -22.26 10.18 -10.17
C LEU A 3 -21.15 11.23 -10.00
N CYS A 4 -19.90 10.81 -9.83
CA CYS A 4 -18.77 11.72 -9.98
C CYS A 4 -18.45 11.82 -11.47
N SER A 5 -18.79 12.96 -12.06
CA SER A 5 -18.53 13.33 -13.44
C SER A 5 -17.04 13.36 -13.75
N SER A 6 -16.65 12.69 -14.83
CA SER A 6 -15.43 12.99 -15.57
C SER A 6 -15.53 14.42 -16.10
N SER A 7 -14.57 15.27 -15.76
CA SER A 7 -14.25 16.47 -16.53
C SER A 7 -12.77 16.39 -16.89
N SER A 8 -12.52 16.01 -18.14
CA SER A 8 -11.26 16.25 -18.82
C SER A 8 -11.12 17.75 -19.07
N SER A 9 -9.99 18.33 -18.68
CA SER A 9 -9.52 19.56 -19.30
C SER A 9 -8.00 19.50 -19.38
N ALA A 10 -7.50 19.54 -20.62
CA ALA A 10 -6.09 19.62 -20.94
C ALA A 10 -5.55 21.02 -20.60
N SER A 11 -4.29 21.08 -20.14
CA SER A 11 -3.49 22.30 -20.21
C SER A 11 -2.06 21.92 -20.56
N GLU A 12 -1.65 22.37 -21.74
CA GLU A 12 -0.29 22.30 -22.26
C GLU A 12 0.62 23.24 -21.44
N GLY A 13 1.85 22.81 -21.18
CA GLY A 13 2.77 23.54 -20.30
C GLY A 13 4.22 23.13 -20.47
N SER A 14 4.83 23.67 -21.52
CA SER A 14 6.21 24.18 -21.62
C SER A 14 7.41 23.31 -21.23
N SER A 15 8.28 23.15 -22.23
CA SER A 15 9.67 22.70 -22.19
C SER A 15 10.52 23.40 -21.13
N GLY A 16 11.37 22.63 -20.44
CA GLY A 16 12.36 23.16 -19.51
C GLY A 16 13.29 22.09 -18.99
N SER A 17 14.17 21.57 -19.85
CA SER A 17 15.33 20.80 -19.41
C SER A 17 16.39 21.78 -18.89
N THR A 18 16.58 21.85 -17.58
CA THR A 18 17.81 22.38 -16.97
C THR A 18 18.26 21.44 -15.87
N PHE A 19 19.28 20.65 -16.17
CA PHE A 19 20.13 20.05 -15.17
C PHE A 19 20.89 21.19 -14.46
N SER A 20 20.81 21.27 -13.14
CA SER A 20 21.99 21.51 -12.28
C SER A 20 21.64 21.83 -10.83
N SER A 21 22.56 21.32 -10.00
CA SER A 21 23.09 21.94 -8.79
C SER A 21 22.47 21.56 -7.44
N HIS A 22 23.18 20.62 -6.81
CA HIS A 22 23.57 20.64 -5.40
C HIS A 22 22.96 21.76 -4.55
N GLN A 23 21.95 21.39 -3.77
CA GLN A 23 21.61 22.12 -2.56
C GLN A 23 21.60 21.13 -1.40
N VAL A 24 22.76 21.05 -0.76
CA VAL A 24 22.92 20.55 0.61
C VAL A 24 21.98 21.37 1.48
N ARG A 25 20.85 20.78 1.88
CA ARG A 25 20.00 21.33 2.94
C ARG A 25 19.83 20.24 3.99
N ASN A 26 20.52 20.46 5.11
CA ASN A 26 20.40 19.83 6.42
C ASN A 26 19.64 18.49 6.45
N ALA A 27 20.38 17.39 6.44
CA ALA A 27 19.87 16.12 6.89
C ALA A 27 19.65 16.18 8.41
N GLY A 28 18.51 16.73 8.84
CA GLY A 28 17.96 16.42 10.17
C GLY A 28 17.92 14.90 10.36
N PRO A 29 17.95 14.40 11.61
CA PRO A 29 18.13 12.98 11.89
C PRO A 29 17.15 12.15 11.06
N ARG A 30 17.68 11.44 10.05
CA ARG A 30 16.89 10.59 9.18
C ARG A 30 16.28 9.54 10.09
N LYS A 31 14.96 9.63 10.32
CA LYS A 31 14.18 8.62 11.05
C LYS A 31 14.58 7.27 10.49
N GLN A 32 15.30 6.46 11.28
CA GLN A 32 15.73 5.14 10.84
C GLN A 32 14.51 4.41 10.31
N ARG A 33 14.63 3.96 9.06
CA ARG A 33 13.55 3.27 8.37
C ARG A 33 13.33 1.98 9.15
N LYS A 34 12.14 1.88 9.76
CA LYS A 34 11.74 0.68 10.51
C LYS A 34 11.86 -0.52 9.58
N GLU A 35 12.40 -1.60 10.13
CA GLU A 35 12.59 -2.85 9.40
C GLU A 35 11.26 -3.33 8.83
N ARG A 36 11.32 -3.88 7.62
CA ARG A 36 10.13 -4.23 6.85
C ARG A 36 9.57 -5.54 7.36
N THR A 37 8.28 -5.58 7.66
CA THR A 37 7.58 -6.84 7.96
C THR A 37 7.51 -7.70 6.71
N VAL A 38 7.96 -8.94 6.81
CA VAL A 38 7.78 -9.99 5.80
C VAL A 38 6.70 -10.94 6.31
N TYR A 39 5.60 -11.05 5.57
CA TYR A 39 4.50 -11.95 5.95
C TYR A 39 4.78 -13.37 5.49
N THR A 40 4.48 -14.36 6.34
CA THR A 40 4.48 -15.78 5.97
C THR A 40 3.35 -16.09 4.98
N LYS A 41 3.40 -17.26 4.34
CA LYS A 41 2.37 -17.72 3.40
C LYS A 41 0.99 -17.78 4.07
N GLU A 42 0.93 -18.36 5.27
CA GLU A 42 -0.30 -18.45 6.08
C GLU A 42 -0.86 -17.07 6.41
N GLN A 43 -0.02 -16.13 6.84
CA GLN A 43 -0.44 -14.75 7.12
C GLN A 43 -1.02 -14.07 5.88
N LYS A 44 -0.41 -14.26 4.70
CA LYS A 44 -0.94 -13.71 3.44
C LYS A 44 -2.32 -14.28 3.11
N LEU A 45 -2.55 -15.58 3.33
CA LEU A 45 -3.84 -16.22 3.08
C LEU A 45 -4.94 -15.63 3.98
N LEU A 46 -4.68 -15.51 5.29
CA LEU A 46 -5.61 -14.89 6.25
C LEU A 46 -5.97 -13.45 5.85
N LEU A 47 -4.96 -12.67 5.45
CA LEU A 47 -5.16 -11.29 5.01
C LEU A 47 -6.00 -11.22 3.71
N GLN A 48 -5.75 -12.12 2.76
CA GLN A 48 -6.50 -12.20 1.50
C GLN A 48 -7.95 -12.63 1.70
N GLU A 49 -8.19 -13.63 2.55
CA GLU A 49 -9.54 -14.08 2.91
C GLU A 49 -10.34 -12.95 3.54
N HIS A 50 -9.73 -12.27 4.52
CA HIS A 50 -10.35 -11.11 5.16
C HIS A 50 -10.65 -9.99 4.15
N PHE A 51 -9.72 -9.70 3.24
CA PHE A 51 -9.92 -8.65 2.22
C PHE A 51 -11.08 -8.95 1.26
N LYS A 52 -11.30 -10.22 0.93
CA LYS A 52 -12.46 -10.65 0.12
C LYS A 52 -13.78 -10.43 0.86
N GLN A 53 -13.80 -10.65 2.18
CA GLN A 53 -14.98 -10.44 3.01
C GLN A 53 -15.26 -8.95 3.26
N CYS A 54 -14.22 -8.14 3.48
CA CYS A 54 -14.36 -6.73 3.81
C CYS A 54 -13.18 -5.90 3.31
N MET A 55 -13.35 -5.23 2.16
CA MET A 55 -12.33 -4.34 1.58
C MET A 55 -12.09 -3.06 2.38
N TYR A 56 -13.04 -2.66 3.24
CA TYR A 56 -12.99 -1.46 4.07
C TYR A 56 -13.30 -1.79 5.54
N PRO A 57 -12.39 -2.45 6.26
CA PRO A 57 -12.65 -2.84 7.64
C PRO A 57 -12.69 -1.61 8.56
N SER A 58 -13.54 -1.68 9.59
CA SER A 58 -13.53 -0.71 10.69
C SER A 58 -12.23 -0.82 11.51
N PHE A 59 -11.96 0.20 12.33
CA PHE A 59 -10.80 0.26 13.21
C PHE A 59 -10.68 -0.96 14.13
N ASP A 60 -11.78 -1.40 14.74
CA ASP A 60 -11.78 -2.56 15.64
C ASP A 60 -11.47 -3.86 14.89
N ARG A 61 -11.98 -4.00 13.67
CA ARG A 61 -11.71 -5.17 12.83
C ARG A 61 -10.26 -5.23 12.37
N HIS A 62 -9.59 -4.08 12.20
CA HIS A 62 -8.14 -4.06 11.96
C HIS A 62 -7.34 -4.57 13.16
N LYS A 63 -7.76 -4.23 14.38
CA LYS A 63 -7.09 -4.71 15.60
C LYS A 63 -7.25 -6.21 15.77
N GLU A 64 -8.47 -6.70 15.58
CA GLU A 64 -8.77 -8.14 15.62
C GLU A 64 -7.90 -8.89 14.59
N LEU A 65 -7.84 -8.42 13.35
CA LEU A 65 -7.01 -9.04 12.31
C LEU A 65 -5.51 -8.97 12.63
N ALA A 66 -5.05 -7.88 13.23
CA ALA A 66 -3.66 -7.74 13.67
C ALA A 66 -3.28 -8.80 14.70
N VAL A 67 -4.18 -9.09 15.65
CA VAL A 67 -3.99 -10.16 16.65
C VAL A 67 -3.99 -11.54 15.99
N ILE A 68 -4.96 -11.81 15.12
CA ILE A 68 -5.07 -13.11 14.42
C ILE A 68 -3.83 -13.39 13.56
N VAL A 69 -3.35 -12.39 12.81
CA VAL A 69 -2.19 -12.53 11.92
C VAL A 69 -0.86 -12.45 12.70
N GLY A 70 -0.88 -11.96 13.94
CA GLY A 70 0.31 -11.81 14.78
C GLY A 70 1.22 -10.64 14.37
N VAL A 71 0.64 -9.57 13.83
CA VAL A 71 1.38 -8.39 13.36
C VAL A 71 0.83 -7.10 13.96
N LYS A 72 1.54 -5.99 13.80
CA LYS A 72 1.09 -4.69 14.32
C LYS A 72 -0.05 -4.14 13.47
N GLU A 73 -1.01 -3.46 14.10
CA GLU A 73 -2.16 -2.81 13.43
C GLU A 73 -1.73 -1.87 12.29
N LYS A 74 -0.57 -1.20 12.46
CA LYS A 74 0.02 -0.34 11.43
C LYS A 74 0.34 -1.11 10.14
N GLU A 75 0.83 -2.33 10.26
CA GLU A 75 1.22 -3.17 9.13
C GLU A 75 -0.02 -3.64 8.36
N ILE A 76 -1.10 -3.98 9.08
CA ILE A 76 -2.43 -4.24 8.49
C ILE A 76 -2.96 -3.03 7.72
N LYS A 77 -2.86 -1.82 8.29
CA LYS A 77 -3.28 -0.58 7.62
C LYS A 77 -2.52 -0.35 6.32
N ILE A 78 -1.21 -0.54 6.33
CA ILE A 78 -0.37 -0.37 5.12
C ILE A 78 -0.72 -1.45 4.09
N TRP A 79 -0.86 -2.70 4.53
CA TRP A 79 -1.20 -3.83 3.66
C TRP A 79 -2.55 -3.62 2.96
N LEU A 80 -3.58 -3.16 3.68
CA LEU A 80 -4.90 -2.89 3.10
C LEU A 80 -4.90 -1.68 2.14
N LYS A 81 -4.05 -0.68 2.39
CA LYS A 81 -3.86 0.43 1.44
C LYS A 81 -3.19 -0.08 0.15
N ASN A 82 -2.17 -0.92 0.28
CA ASN A 82 -1.47 -1.49 -0.86
C ASN A 82 -2.39 -2.40 -1.69
N ASN A 83 -3.17 -3.27 -1.05
CA ASN A 83 -4.13 -4.13 -1.74
C ASN A 83 -5.23 -3.35 -2.47
N ARG A 84 -5.79 -2.30 -1.85
CA ARG A 84 -6.75 -1.42 -2.54
C ARG A 84 -6.13 -0.67 -3.71
N ALA A 85 -4.86 -0.30 -3.62
CA ALA A 85 -4.16 0.31 -4.75
C ALA A 85 -4.02 -0.68 -5.92
N ARG A 86 -3.62 -1.92 -5.65
CA ARG A 86 -3.54 -2.99 -6.66
C ARG A 86 -4.91 -3.32 -7.27
N TYR A 87 -5.94 -3.44 -6.43
CA TYR A 87 -7.31 -3.71 -6.88
C TYR A 87 -7.84 -2.64 -7.85
N ARG A 88 -7.55 -1.36 -7.57
CA ARG A 88 -7.95 -0.25 -8.47
C ARG A 88 -7.18 -0.22 -9.79
N LEU A 89 -6.01 -0.86 -9.86
CA LEU A 89 -5.18 -0.92 -11.07
C LEU A 89 -5.58 -2.08 -12.01
N ASN A 90 -6.69 -2.80 -11.71
CA ASN A 90 -7.11 -4.01 -12.42
C ASN A 90 -6.03 -5.10 -12.50
N GLU A 91 -5.02 -5.05 -11.63
CA GLU A 91 -4.05 -6.14 -11.52
C GLU A 91 -4.77 -7.30 -10.83
N PRO A 92 -4.93 -8.47 -11.48
CA PRO A 92 -5.47 -9.63 -10.78
C PRO A 92 -4.58 -9.90 -9.56
N PRO A 93 -5.14 -10.31 -8.41
CA PRO A 93 -4.34 -10.65 -7.25
C PRO A 93 -3.41 -11.77 -7.68
N ASN A 94 -2.18 -11.41 -7.99
CA ASN A 94 -1.16 -12.35 -8.41
C ASN A 94 -0.95 -13.31 -7.23
N VAL A 95 -1.59 -14.48 -7.31
CA VAL A 95 -1.37 -15.62 -6.42
C VAL A 95 -0.02 -16.19 -6.82
N GLN A 96 1.04 -15.42 -6.56
CA GLN A 96 2.39 -15.89 -6.79
C GLN A 96 2.74 -16.85 -5.66
N ASP A 97 2.89 -18.11 -6.06
CA ASP A 97 3.52 -19.17 -5.29
C ASP A 97 4.91 -18.71 -4.82
N ASP A 98 4.99 -18.18 -3.59
CA ASP A 98 6.22 -17.77 -2.91
C ASP A 98 7.00 -19.02 -2.38
N SER A 99 7.17 -20.06 -3.20
CA SER A 99 8.01 -21.23 -2.87
C SER A 99 9.52 -20.95 -3.05
N GLN A 100 9.90 -19.74 -3.44
CA GLN A 100 11.30 -19.35 -3.68
C GLN A 100 11.53 -17.89 -3.26
N ARG A 101 11.70 -17.66 -1.96
CA ARG A 101 12.47 -16.50 -1.52
C ARG A 101 13.37 -16.89 -0.34
N ASN A 102 14.56 -17.35 -0.74
CA ASN A 102 15.72 -17.58 0.12
C ASN A 102 16.26 -16.27 0.68
#